data_AF-A0A920MUN2-F1
#
_entry.id   AF-A0A920MUN2-F1
#
_cell.length_a   1.000
_cell.length_b   1.000
_cell.length_c   1.000
_cell.angle_alpha   90.00
_cell.angle_beta   90.00
_cell.angle_gamma   90.00
#
_symmetry.space_group_name_H-M   'P 1'
#
loop_
_entity.id
_entity.type
_entity.pdbx_description
1 polymer ?
#
loop_
_entity_poly.entity_id
_entity_poly.type
_entity_poly.pdbx_seq_one_letter_code
_entity_poly.pdbx_strand_id
1 'polypeptide(L)'
;MNTNLLINYPDFINPTAQFVSENDAMGIIFGGSGQGEAMAANRYKNVRAAVFYDGPDEIIALSRQHNNANILSFGSRFIQPNRAIELIKVWLNTNFEGGRHQTRIEKLDY
;
A
#
# COMPACT_ATOMS: atom_id res chain seq x y z
N MET A 1 -20.04 17.38 -19.37
CA MET A 1 -19.08 16.33 -19.75
C MET A 1 -19.58 15.02 -19.16
N ASN A 2 -19.60 13.95 -19.94
CA ASN A 2 -20.14 12.67 -19.50
C ASN A 2 -19.17 12.05 -18.48
N THR A 3 -19.50 12.11 -17.18
CA THR A 3 -18.59 11.77 -16.06
C THR A 3 -18.47 10.27 -15.79
N ASN A 4 -18.89 9.42 -16.72
CA ASN A 4 -18.90 7.96 -16.58
C ASN A 4 -17.84 7.29 -17.46
N LEU A 5 -16.61 7.81 -17.46
CA LEU A 5 -15.49 6.97 -17.89
C LEU A 5 -15.33 5.88 -16.84
N LEU A 6 -15.63 4.65 -17.23
CA LEU A 6 -15.46 3.46 -16.41
C LEU A 6 -13.95 3.26 -16.22
N ILE A 7 -13.42 3.85 -15.15
CA ILE A 7 -12.01 3.77 -14.79
C ILE A 7 -11.79 2.44 -14.07
N ASN A 8 -10.89 1.60 -14.61
CA ASN A 8 -10.49 0.38 -13.94
C ASN A 8 -9.24 0.66 -13.10
N TYR A 9 -9.33 0.46 -11.78
CA TYR A 9 -8.18 0.66 -10.90
C TYR A 9 -6.91 -0.09 -11.34
N PRO A 10 -6.94 -1.31 -11.94
CA PRO A 10 -5.71 -2.00 -12.33
C PRO A 10 -4.87 -1.19 -13.33
N ASP A 11 -5.49 -0.42 -14.21
CA ASP A 11 -4.78 0.38 -15.24
C ASP A 11 -3.85 1.43 -14.60
N PHE A 12 -4.18 1.87 -13.38
CA PHE A 12 -3.41 2.85 -12.61
C PHE A 12 -2.50 2.21 -11.56
N ILE A 13 -2.89 1.05 -11.03
CA ILE A 13 -2.12 0.35 -10.00
C ILE A 13 -0.96 -0.45 -10.60
N ASN A 14 -1.18 -1.11 -11.74
CA ASN A 14 -0.19 -2.00 -12.35
C ASN A 14 1.16 -1.32 -12.62
N PRO A 15 1.23 -0.08 -13.16
CA PRO A 15 2.51 0.61 -13.36
C PRO A 15 3.25 0.86 -12.04
N THR A 16 2.54 1.26 -10.98
CA THR A 16 3.15 1.49 -9.65
C THR A 16 3.64 0.19 -9.04
N ALA A 17 2.82 -0.86 -9.09
CA ALA A 17 3.16 -2.17 -8.55
C ALA A 17 4.34 -2.81 -9.29
N GLN A 18 4.38 -2.71 -10.62
CA GLN A 18 5.50 -3.18 -11.42
C GLN A 18 6.80 -2.45 -11.04
N PHE A 19 6.76 -1.11 -10.95
CA PHE A 19 7.95 -0.34 -10.58
C PHE A 19 8.48 -0.73 -9.20
N VAL A 20 7.60 -0.86 -8.20
CA VAL A 20 7.97 -1.29 -6.84
C VAL A 20 8.43 -2.76 -6.80
N SER A 21 7.93 -3.61 -7.69
CA SER A 21 8.33 -5.01 -7.80
C SER A 21 9.78 -5.17 -8.26
N GLU A 22 10.19 -4.31 -9.19
CA GLU A 22 11.47 -4.37 -9.90
C GLU A 22 12.57 -3.49 -9.25
N ASN A 23 12.19 -2.59 -8.33
CA ASN A 23 13.08 -1.60 -7.74
C ASN A 23 12.92 -1.56 -6.22
N ASP A 24 13.97 -1.13 -5.50
CA ASP A 24 13.87 -0.78 -4.08
C ASP A 24 13.17 0.58 -3.92
N ALA A 25 11.85 0.55 -4.09
CA ALA A 25 10.99 1.72 -4.09
C ALA A 25 9.77 1.53 -3.19
N MET A 26 9.14 2.64 -2.83
CA MET A 26 7.88 2.65 -2.11
C MET A 26 6.79 3.32 -2.94
N GLY A 27 5.55 2.82 -2.83
CA GLY A 27 4.39 3.35 -3.53
C GLY A 27 3.26 3.76 -2.59
N ILE A 28 2.54 4.83 -2.94
CA ILE A 28 1.26 5.19 -2.32
C ILE A 28 0.20 5.10 -3.42
N ILE A 29 -0.87 4.36 -3.16
CA ILE A 29 -1.99 4.20 -4.10
C ILE A 29 -3.32 4.54 -3.42
N PHE A 30 -4.30 4.97 -4.20
CA PHE A 30 -5.61 5.39 -3.71
C PHE A 30 -6.72 4.75 -4.53
N GLY A 31 -7.80 4.37 -3.85
CA GLY A 31 -9.03 3.96 -4.50
C GLY A 31 -10.22 4.05 -3.57
N GLY A 32 -11.40 3.71 -4.06
CA GLY A 32 -12.64 3.90 -3.30
C GLY A 32 -12.58 3.24 -1.91
N SER A 33 -12.19 1.96 -1.86
CA SER A 33 -11.93 1.24 -0.62
C SER A 33 -10.44 0.93 -0.38
N GLY A 34 -9.59 1.08 -1.39
CA GLY A 34 -8.19 0.68 -1.35
C GLY A 34 -7.98 -0.83 -1.46
N GLN A 35 -9.06 -1.63 -1.37
CA GLN A 35 -8.99 -3.09 -1.36
C GLN A 35 -8.66 -3.65 -2.74
N GLY A 36 -9.39 -3.22 -3.78
CA GLY A 36 -9.13 -3.65 -5.16
C GLY A 36 -7.72 -3.25 -5.59
N GLU A 37 -7.31 -2.05 -5.21
CA GLU A 37 -6.00 -1.49 -5.50
C GLU A 37 -4.89 -2.33 -4.86
N ALA A 38 -4.99 -2.66 -3.57
CA ALA A 38 -4.02 -3.55 -2.95
C ALA A 38 -4.05 -4.98 -3.51
N MET A 39 -5.24 -5.51 -3.86
CA MET A 39 -5.36 -6.82 -4.50
C MET A 39 -4.66 -6.87 -5.86
N ALA A 40 -4.78 -5.82 -6.68
CA ALA A 40 -4.03 -5.70 -7.93
C ALA A 40 -2.53 -5.58 -7.69
N ALA A 41 -2.12 -4.70 -6.78
CA ALA A 41 -0.70 -4.49 -6.48
C ALA A 41 -0.01 -5.77 -5.98
N ASN A 42 -0.65 -6.52 -5.09
CA ASN A 42 -0.14 -7.77 -4.52
C ASN A 42 -0.07 -8.95 -5.51
N ARG A 43 -0.41 -8.76 -6.79
CA ARG A 43 -0.14 -9.76 -7.85
C ARG A 43 1.30 -9.74 -8.34
N TYR A 44 2.03 -8.67 -8.06
CA TYR A 44 3.43 -8.52 -8.46
C TYR A 44 4.34 -9.12 -7.40
N LYS A 45 5.39 -9.83 -7.83
CA LYS A 45 6.41 -10.37 -6.92
C LYS A 45 7.03 -9.26 -6.09
N ASN A 46 7.46 -9.56 -4.87
CA ASN A 46 8.08 -8.61 -3.95
C ASN A 46 7.17 -7.44 -3.50
N VAL A 47 5.92 -7.34 -3.99
CA VAL A 47 4.98 -6.29 -3.57
C VAL A 47 4.19 -6.76 -2.36
N ARG A 48 4.16 -5.90 -1.34
CA ARG A 48 3.41 -6.07 -0.09
C ARG A 48 2.64 -4.78 0.16
N ALA A 49 1.45 -4.70 -0.43
CA ALA A 49 0.52 -3.59 -0.28
C ALA A 49 -0.36 -3.77 0.96
N ALA A 50 -0.30 -2.81 1.88
CA ALA A 50 -1.18 -2.72 3.05
C ALA A 50 -2.34 -1.77 2.77
N VAL A 51 -3.57 -2.15 3.16
CA VAL A 51 -4.75 -1.29 3.01
C VAL A 51 -5.00 -0.54 4.31
N PHE A 52 -5.30 0.76 4.21
CA PHE A 52 -5.74 1.58 5.33
C PHE A 52 -7.02 2.35 4.99
N TYR A 53 -8.01 2.26 5.87
CA TYR A 53 -9.34 2.84 5.73
C TYR A 53 -9.79 3.54 7.02
N ASP A 54 -8.92 4.39 7.57
CA ASP A 54 -9.18 5.21 8.77
C ASP A 54 -9.25 4.43 10.10
N GLY A 55 -8.42 3.38 10.22
CA GLY A 55 -8.25 2.62 11.46
C GLY A 55 -7.31 3.30 12.48
N PRO A 56 -6.90 2.57 13.53
CA PRO A 56 -5.90 3.03 14.49
C PRO A 56 -4.56 3.36 13.80
N ASP A 57 -3.93 4.47 14.18
CA ASP A 57 -2.71 4.99 13.56
C ASP A 57 -1.54 3.99 13.66
N GLU A 58 -1.53 3.15 14.70
CA GLU A 58 -0.52 2.10 14.90
C GLU A 58 -0.48 1.12 13.73
N ILE A 59 -1.61 0.88 13.04
CA ILE A 59 -1.66 -0.02 11.89
C ILE A 59 -0.73 0.47 10.76
N ILE A 60 -0.58 1.78 10.60
CA ILE A 60 0.33 2.36 9.60
C ILE A 60 1.78 2.01 9.93
N ALA A 61 2.21 2.25 11.18
CA ALA A 61 3.56 1.91 11.60
C ALA A 61 3.81 0.39 11.55
N LEU A 62 2.86 -0.41 12.05
CA LEU A 62 2.94 -1.87 12.06
C LEU A 62 3.00 -2.46 10.64
N SER A 63 2.36 -1.82 9.65
CA SER A 63 2.47 -2.26 8.25
C SER A 63 3.92 -2.23 7.75
N ARG A 64 4.71 -1.22 8.15
CA ARG A 64 6.15 -1.14 7.84
C ARG A 64 6.97 -2.04 8.77
N GLN A 65 6.82 -1.88 10.08
CA GLN A 65 7.61 -2.57 11.10
C GLN A 65 7.54 -4.08 10.96
N HIS A 66 6.35 -4.64 10.74
CA HIS A 66 6.14 -6.08 10.79
C HIS A 66 6.05 -6.77 9.43
N ASN A 67 5.66 -6.04 8.38
CA ASN A 67 5.39 -6.63 7.07
C ASN A 67 6.29 -6.07 5.96
N ASN A 68 7.16 -5.10 6.30
CA ASN A 68 7.96 -4.34 5.34
C ASN A 68 7.11 -3.93 4.12
N ALA A 69 5.89 -3.45 4.37
CA ALA A 69 4.96 -3.09 3.31
C ALA A 69 5.62 -2.01 2.44
N ASN A 70 5.74 -2.25 1.14
CA ASN A 70 6.34 -1.29 0.21
C ASN A 70 5.30 -0.56 -0.64
N ILE A 71 4.01 -0.89 -0.45
CA ILE A 71 2.90 -0.08 -0.95
C ILE A 71 1.90 0.19 0.19
N LEU A 72 1.44 1.43 0.30
CA LEU A 72 0.32 1.81 1.15
C LEU A 72 -0.89 2.18 0.27
N SER A 73 -1.98 1.44 0.44
CA SER A 73 -3.25 1.64 -0.28
C SER A 73 -4.28 2.31 0.62
N PHE A 74 -4.74 3.49 0.26
CA PHE A 74 -5.79 4.19 1.00
C PHE A 74 -7.17 3.96 0.41
N GLY A 75 -8.13 3.66 1.29
CA GLY A 75 -9.55 3.81 1.01
C GLY A 75 -9.96 5.28 1.04
N SER A 76 -9.88 5.95 -0.10
CA SER A 76 -10.09 7.40 -0.24
C SER A 76 -11.50 7.87 0.15
N ARG A 77 -12.49 6.98 0.17
CA ARG A 77 -13.85 7.30 0.67
C ARG A 77 -13.95 7.33 2.19
N PHE A 78 -12.96 6.81 2.91
CA PHE A 78 -13.01 6.61 4.35
C PHE A 78 -12.09 7.53 5.13
N ILE A 79 -11.12 8.18 4.48
CA ILE A 79 -10.09 8.97 5.15
C ILE A 79 -10.09 10.42 4.69
N GLN A 80 -9.88 11.34 5.65
CA GLN A 80 -9.70 12.76 5.35
C GLN A 80 -8.32 13.03 4.73
N PRO A 81 -8.20 13.89 3.70
CA PRO A 81 -6.92 14.14 3.01
C PRO A 81 -5.77 14.56 3.95
N ASN A 82 -6.02 15.45 4.90
CA ASN A 82 -4.99 15.91 5.85
C ASN A 82 -4.48 14.76 6.73
N ARG A 83 -5.38 13.87 7.16
CA ARG A 83 -5.00 12.67 7.94
C ARG A 83 -4.20 11.69 7.11
N ALA A 84 -4.60 11.47 5.85
CA ALA A 84 -3.83 10.63 4.93
C ALA A 84 -2.40 11.15 4.74
N ILE A 85 -2.22 12.46 4.58
CA ILE A 85 -0.89 13.09 4.45
C ILE A 85 -0.03 12.84 5.68
N GLU A 86 -0.56 13.03 6.89
CA GLU A 86 0.20 12.77 8.13
C GLU A 86 0.56 11.29 8.29
N LEU A 87 -0.36 10.38 7.99
CA LEU A 87 -0.09 8.94 8.05
C LEU A 87 0.92 8.49 6.99
N ILE A 88 0.91 9.09 5.80
CA ILE A 88 1.94 8.85 4.78
C ILE A 88 3.32 9.23 5.32
N LYS A 89 3.46 10.37 6.01
CA LYS A 89 4.73 10.76 6.62
C LYS A 89 5.17 9.75 7.67
N VAL A 90 4.27 9.29 8.54
CA VAL A 90 4.59 8.24 9.52
C VAL A 90 5.09 6.98 8.82
N TRP A 91 4.36 6.52 7.80
CA TRP A 91 4.70 5.32 7.04
C TRP A 91 6.07 5.42 6.36
N LEU A 92 6.35 6.53 5.67
CA LEU A 92 7.63 6.76 4.97
C LEU A 92 8.82 6.83 5.93
N ASN A 93 8.62 7.30 7.16
CA ASN A 93 9.68 7.41 8.17
C ASN A 93 9.76 6.18 9.11
N THR A 94 8.89 5.18 8.92
CA THR A 94 8.90 3.97 9.75
C THR A 94 9.83 2.92 9.15
N ASN A 95 10.86 2.56 9.90
CA ASN A 95 11.81 1.51 9.54
C ASN A 95 11.22 0.11 9.76
N PHE A 96 11.62 -0.83 8.91
CA PHE A 96 11.32 -2.25 9.09
C PHE A 96 12.14 -2.84 10.25
N GLU A 97 11.52 -3.67 11.09
CA GLU A 97 12.17 -4.23 12.28
C GLU A 97 13.05 -5.46 11.98
N GLY A 98 12.85 -6.13 10.85
CA GLY A 98 13.59 -7.35 10.54
C GLY A 98 13.31 -8.50 11.52
N GLY A 99 14.35 -9.27 11.85
CA GLY A 99 14.25 -10.39 12.78
C GLY A 99 13.16 -11.40 12.40
N ARG A 100 12.29 -11.76 13.34
CA ARG A 100 11.18 -12.72 13.12
C ARG A 100 10.24 -12.32 11.98
N HIS A 101 10.18 -11.04 11.64
CA HIS A 101 9.30 -10.51 10.60
C HIS A 101 9.86 -10.81 9.21
N GLN A 102 11.19 -10.80 9.06
CA GLN A 102 11.87 -11.15 7.80
C GLN A 102 11.56 -12.59 7.39
N THR A 103 11.63 -13.54 8.33
CA THR A 103 11.28 -14.95 8.09
C THR A 103 9.82 -15.16 7.64
N ARG A 104 8.91 -14.25 8.01
CA ARG A 104 7.51 -14.30 7.55
C ARG A 104 7.38 -13.79 6.12
N ILE A 105 8.11 -12.73 5.77
CA ILE A 105 8.14 -12.17 4.42
C ILE A 105 8.73 -13.16 3.43
N GLU A 106 9.81 -13.85 3.79
CA GLU A 106 10.42 -14.91 2.97
C GLU A 106 9.46 -16.07 2.65
N LYS A 107 8.41 -16.27 3.46
CA LYS A 107 7.35 -17.25 3.18
C LYS A 107 6.26 -16.73 2.24
N LEU A 108 6.19 -15.42 2.03
CA LEU A 108 5.25 -14.77 1.10
C LEU A 108 5.86 -14.58 -0.28
N ASP A 109 7.16 -14.31 -0.35
CA ASP A 109 7.88 -13.98 -1.59
C ASP A 109 8.34 -15.25 -2.35
N TYR A 110 7.40 -15.99 -2.95
CA TYR A 110 7.65 -17.18 -3.80
C TYR A 110 7.50 -16.93 -5.32
#